data_AF-A0A7K2PJJ4-F1
#
_entry.id   AF-A0A7K2PJJ4-F1
#
_cell.length_a   1.000
_cell.length_b   1.000
_cell.length_c   1.000
_cell.angle_alpha   90.00
_cell.angle_beta   90.00
_cell.angle_gamma   90.00
#
_symmetry.space_group_name_H-M   'P 1'
#
loop_
_entity.id
_entity.type
_entity.pdbx_description
1 polymer ?
#
loop_
_entity_poly.entity_id
_entity_poly.type
_entity_poly.pdbx_seq_one_letter_code
_entity_poly.pdbx_strand_id
1 'polypeptide(L)'
;MTGLATPPARGGPLVVQPLRRRHCAECRGGPLPLLVVEDGAPRCLDCADLGHLVFLPRGDTALTRRSWEESALSAVVVRFNRRKGRYERQGVLVEEAGLARAEERCLADAEARRRRRVRDARRRAVEDVRFAEAFAAEIRRLFPGCPDERARAIASHASVRGSGRVGRSAAGRALSEGAVVSAVVASVRHVDTPYDTLLMSGVARHEARRRISGRVEAVLRGWRDPGAVMREEAG
;
A
#
# COMPACT_ATOMS: atom_id res chain seq x y z
N MET A 1 10.92 -33.80 34.92
CA MET A 1 9.50 -33.38 34.83
C MET A 1 9.49 -31.87 34.62
N THR A 2 9.32 -31.42 33.37
CA THR A 2 9.36 -30.00 33.03
C THR A 2 7.98 -29.41 33.29
N GLY A 3 7.84 -28.66 34.37
CA GLY A 3 6.60 -27.96 34.72
C GLY A 3 6.20 -27.03 33.57
N LEU A 4 4.99 -27.25 33.04
CA LEU A 4 4.35 -26.31 32.13
C LEU A 4 3.91 -25.12 32.98
N ALA A 5 4.78 -24.12 33.12
CA ALA A 5 4.38 -22.85 33.69
C ALA A 5 3.40 -22.18 32.71
N THR A 6 2.12 -22.31 33.00
CA THR A 6 1.03 -21.61 32.31
C THR A 6 1.15 -20.12 32.63
N PRO A 7 1.37 -19.24 31.64
CA PRO A 7 1.36 -17.80 31.89
C PRO A 7 -0.04 -17.37 32.38
N PRO A 8 -0.14 -16.44 33.35
CA PRO A 8 -1.43 -16.05 33.92
C PRO A 8 -2.30 -15.34 32.87
N ALA A 9 -3.48 -15.89 32.60
CA ALA A 9 -4.46 -15.29 31.72
C ALA A 9 -5.18 -14.15 32.45
N ARG A 10 -4.88 -12.90 32.10
CA ARG A 10 -5.87 -11.83 32.24
C ARG A 10 -6.75 -11.89 30.99
N GLY A 11 -7.82 -12.67 31.06
CA GLY A 11 -8.87 -12.75 30.03
C GLY A 11 -8.92 -14.08 29.26
N GLY A 12 -9.92 -14.91 29.58
CA GLY A 12 -10.39 -16.05 28.78
C GLY A 12 -9.58 -17.35 28.88
N PRO A 13 -10.19 -18.49 28.45
CA PRO A 13 -9.53 -19.79 28.41
C PRO A 13 -8.35 -19.83 27.41
N LEU A 14 -7.30 -20.56 27.78
CA LEU A 14 -6.09 -20.75 26.98
C LEU A 14 -5.99 -22.20 26.50
N VAL A 15 -5.87 -22.39 25.20
CA VAL A 15 -5.74 -23.71 24.57
C VAL A 15 -4.34 -23.90 24.00
N VAL A 16 -3.76 -25.06 24.23
CA VAL A 16 -2.39 -25.40 23.83
C VAL A 16 -2.42 -26.43 22.70
N GLN A 17 -1.69 -26.15 21.62
CA GLN A 17 -1.27 -27.17 20.65
C GLN A 17 -0.03 -27.89 21.20
N PRO A 18 -0.14 -29.15 21.64
CA PRO A 18 0.97 -29.84 22.28
C PRO A 18 2.03 -30.25 21.26
N LEU A 19 3.30 -30.21 21.67
CA LEU A 19 4.43 -30.69 20.85
C LEU A 19 4.64 -32.20 20.93
N ARG A 20 4.05 -32.87 21.91
CA ARG A 20 4.16 -34.30 22.17
C ARG A 20 2.76 -34.88 22.30
N ARG A 21 2.60 -36.17 22.02
CA ARG A 21 1.33 -36.88 22.23
C ARG A 21 0.88 -36.73 23.70
N ARG A 22 -0.40 -36.42 23.88
CA ARG A 22 -1.09 -36.24 25.16
C ARG A 22 -2.48 -36.87 25.04
N HIS A 23 -2.98 -37.42 26.14
CA HIS A 23 -4.33 -37.96 26.23
C HIS A 23 -5.08 -37.16 27.31
N CYS A 24 -6.40 -37.07 27.18
CA CYS A 24 -7.25 -36.44 28.17
C CYS A 24 -7.18 -37.22 29.49
N ALA A 25 -7.01 -36.51 30.60
CA ALA A 25 -6.98 -37.14 31.92
C ALA A 25 -8.35 -37.62 32.40
N GLU A 26 -9.46 -37.22 31.75
CA GLU A 26 -10.82 -37.60 32.11
C GLU A 26 -11.31 -38.77 31.26
N CYS A 27 -11.59 -38.51 29.98
CA CYS A 27 -12.12 -39.51 29.06
C CYS A 27 -11.06 -40.46 28.50
N ARG A 28 -9.77 -40.24 28.80
CA ARG A 28 -8.61 -41.00 28.27
C ARG A 28 -8.44 -40.92 26.74
N GLY A 29 -9.24 -40.11 26.05
CA GLY A 29 -9.18 -39.92 24.60
C GLY A 29 -7.90 -39.21 24.13
N GLY A 30 -7.46 -39.50 22.92
CA GLY A 30 -6.30 -38.86 22.30
C GLY A 30 -5.68 -39.70 21.17
N PRO A 31 -4.55 -39.24 20.60
CA PRO A 31 -3.76 -38.08 21.00
C PRO A 31 -4.47 -36.74 20.72
N LEU A 32 -4.40 -35.81 21.68
CA LEU A 32 -5.07 -34.51 21.59
C LEU A 32 -4.35 -33.54 20.63
N PRO A 33 -5.01 -33.03 19.58
CA PRO A 33 -4.46 -31.98 18.72
C PRO A 33 -4.48 -30.60 19.39
N LEU A 34 -5.43 -30.39 20.29
CA LEU A 34 -5.63 -29.21 21.13
C LEU A 34 -6.00 -29.69 22.52
N LEU A 35 -5.48 -29.02 23.56
CA LEU A 35 -5.81 -29.34 24.94
C LEU A 35 -5.93 -28.08 25.79
N VAL A 36 -6.72 -28.18 26.84
CA VAL A 36 -6.75 -27.23 27.96
C VAL A 36 -5.98 -27.86 29.12
N VAL A 37 -5.33 -27.05 29.94
CA VAL A 37 -4.74 -27.51 31.20
C VAL A 37 -5.63 -27.04 32.34
N GLU A 38 -6.33 -27.97 32.97
CA GLU A 38 -7.20 -27.74 34.12
C GLU A 38 -6.66 -28.55 35.30
N ASP A 39 -6.50 -27.92 36.46
CA ASP A 39 -5.92 -28.52 37.66
C ASP A 39 -4.57 -29.24 37.41
N GLY A 40 -3.77 -28.70 36.50
CA GLY A 40 -2.47 -29.27 36.11
C GLY A 40 -2.56 -30.52 35.21
N ALA A 41 -3.76 -30.95 34.81
CA ALA A 41 -4.01 -32.09 33.95
C ALA A 41 -4.52 -31.68 32.56
N PRO A 42 -4.15 -32.41 31.48
CA PRO A 42 -4.65 -32.13 30.15
C PRO A 42 -6.11 -32.60 29.99
N ARG A 43 -6.98 -31.72 29.49
CA ARG A 43 -8.35 -32.02 29.05
C ARG A 43 -8.48 -31.88 27.55
N CYS A 44 -9.30 -32.73 26.91
CA CYS A 44 -9.73 -32.50 25.53
C CYS A 44 -10.71 -31.32 25.48
N LEU A 45 -11.00 -30.82 24.28
CA LEU A 45 -11.93 -29.70 24.13
C LEU A 45 -13.34 -30.06 24.62
N ASP A 46 -13.81 -31.30 24.40
CA ASP A 46 -15.14 -31.73 24.85
C ASP A 46 -15.25 -31.76 26.38
N CYS A 47 -14.27 -32.37 27.07
CA CYS A 47 -14.23 -32.41 28.53
C CYS A 47 -14.04 -31.02 29.18
N ALA A 48 -13.51 -30.05 28.42
CA ALA A 48 -13.34 -28.67 28.87
C ALA A 48 -14.49 -27.75 28.39
N ASP A 49 -15.60 -28.32 27.90
CA ASP A 49 -16.77 -27.61 27.35
C ASP A 49 -16.45 -26.65 26.18
N LEU A 50 -15.32 -26.83 25.50
CA LEU A 50 -14.90 -26.06 24.31
C LEU A 50 -15.07 -26.84 22.99
N GLY A 51 -15.60 -28.06 23.04
CA GLY A 51 -15.72 -28.97 21.89
C GLY A 51 -16.59 -28.44 20.74
N HIS A 52 -17.52 -27.53 21.05
CA HIS A 52 -18.41 -26.88 20.09
C HIS A 52 -17.78 -25.67 19.38
N LEU A 53 -16.55 -25.27 19.76
CA LEU A 53 -15.86 -24.14 19.14
C LEU A 53 -15.06 -24.58 17.92
N VAL A 54 -15.04 -23.71 16.91
CA VAL A 54 -14.28 -23.91 15.67
C VAL A 54 -12.92 -23.20 15.76
N PHE A 55 -11.87 -23.86 15.27
CA PHE A 55 -10.52 -23.29 15.27
C PHE A 55 -10.30 -22.40 14.05
N LEU A 56 -10.11 -21.10 14.29
CA LEU A 56 -9.70 -20.12 13.31
C LEU A 56 -8.17 -19.88 13.42
N PRO A 57 -7.36 -20.28 12.42
CA PRO A 57 -5.93 -20.01 12.43
C PRO A 57 -5.63 -18.51 12.31
N ARG A 58 -4.47 -18.10 12.80
CA ARG A 58 -3.94 -16.75 12.60
C ARG A 58 -3.73 -16.45 11.12
N GLY A 59 -3.97 -15.21 10.71
CA GLY A 59 -3.65 -14.74 9.36
C GLY A 59 -4.34 -13.43 9.05
N ASP A 60 -5.67 -13.46 8.99
CA ASP A 60 -6.48 -12.25 8.84
C ASP A 60 -6.80 -11.67 10.23
N THR A 61 -6.12 -10.56 10.56
CA THR A 61 -6.32 -9.85 11.83
C THR A 61 -7.74 -9.32 12.00
N ALA A 62 -8.39 -8.86 10.92
CA ALA A 62 -9.74 -8.34 11.00
C ALA A 62 -10.74 -9.45 11.25
N LEU A 63 -10.60 -10.58 10.54
CA LEU A 63 -11.43 -11.77 10.76
C LEU A 63 -11.22 -12.31 12.17
N THR A 64 -9.98 -12.57 12.59
CA THR A 64 -9.66 -13.11 13.92
C THR A 64 -10.21 -12.23 15.05
N ARG A 65 -10.09 -10.90 14.94
CA ARG A 65 -10.61 -9.96 15.94
C ARG A 65 -12.14 -9.97 15.97
N ARG A 66 -12.79 -9.94 14.81
CA ARG A 66 -14.26 -9.90 14.73
C ARG A 66 -14.89 -11.22 15.16
N SER A 67 -14.35 -12.36 14.73
CA SER A 67 -14.87 -13.66 15.19
C SER A 67 -14.77 -13.80 16.70
N TRP A 68 -13.74 -13.23 17.33
CA TRP A 68 -13.62 -13.15 18.78
C TRP A 68 -14.68 -12.25 19.41
N GLU A 69 -14.89 -11.05 18.89
CA GLU A 69 -15.91 -10.09 19.37
C GLU A 69 -17.35 -10.60 19.19
N GLU A 70 -17.60 -11.35 18.12
CA GLU A 70 -18.91 -11.87 17.75
C GLU A 70 -19.25 -13.21 18.44
N SER A 71 -18.30 -13.83 19.13
CA SER A 71 -18.52 -15.09 19.87
C SER A 71 -18.71 -14.81 21.35
N ALA A 72 -19.70 -15.46 21.98
CA ALA A 72 -19.87 -15.36 23.43
C ALA A 72 -18.78 -16.14 24.17
N LEU A 73 -18.43 -17.33 23.68
CA LEU A 73 -17.28 -18.11 24.16
C LEU A 73 -16.15 -18.12 23.14
N SER A 74 -14.93 -17.84 23.61
CA SER A 74 -13.73 -17.87 22.77
C SER A 74 -12.47 -18.19 23.59
N ALA A 75 -11.48 -18.80 22.93
CA ALA A 75 -10.24 -19.22 23.58
C ALA A 75 -9.01 -18.96 22.69
N VAL A 76 -7.90 -18.49 23.27
CA VAL A 76 -6.68 -18.26 22.50
C VAL A 76 -5.95 -19.58 22.32
N VAL A 77 -5.56 -19.91 21.08
CA VAL A 77 -4.75 -21.09 20.81
C VAL A 77 -3.28 -20.69 20.70
N VAL A 78 -2.43 -21.36 21.48
CA VAL A 78 -0.98 -21.14 21.49
C VAL A 78 -0.21 -22.42 21.21
N ARG A 79 1.02 -22.27 20.71
CA ARG A 79 1.96 -23.36 20.52
C ARG A 79 3.34 -22.94 20.99
N PHE A 80 4.05 -23.84 21.67
CA PHE A 80 5.42 -23.57 22.09
C PHE A 80 6.37 -23.59 20.90
N ASN A 81 7.07 -22.47 20.66
CA ASN A 81 8.12 -22.37 19.66
C ASN A 81 9.46 -22.74 20.29
N ARG A 82 9.95 -23.96 20.00
CA ARG A 82 11.22 -24.48 20.55
C ARG A 82 12.43 -23.60 20.23
N ARG A 83 12.48 -23.03 19.03
CA ARG A 83 13.62 -22.20 18.57
C ARG A 83 13.69 -20.89 19.36
N LYS A 84 12.54 -20.33 19.75
CA LYS A 84 12.45 -19.04 20.44
C LYS A 84 12.21 -19.15 21.94
N GLY A 85 12.06 -20.36 22.48
CA GLY A 85 11.83 -20.62 23.90
C GLY A 85 10.53 -20.02 24.46
N ARG A 86 9.50 -19.77 23.63
CA ARG A 86 8.27 -19.10 24.06
C ARG A 86 7.03 -19.63 23.34
N TYR A 87 5.85 -19.41 23.95
CA TYR A 87 4.57 -19.65 23.30
C TYR A 87 4.28 -18.58 22.25
N GLU A 88 3.77 -19.00 21.10
CA GLU A 88 3.29 -18.13 20.03
C GLU A 88 1.81 -18.43 19.78
N ARG A 89 1.00 -17.37 19.66
CA ARG A 89 -0.41 -17.47 19.26
C ARG A 89 -0.52 -18.09 17.87
N GLN A 90 -1.32 -19.14 17.74
CA GLN A 90 -1.59 -19.85 16.49
C GLN A 90 -2.95 -19.51 15.90
N GLY A 91 -3.87 -18.98 16.71
CA GLY A 91 -5.23 -18.67 16.28
C GLY A 91 -6.15 -18.49 17.48
N VAL A 92 -7.43 -18.71 17.25
CA VAL A 92 -8.50 -18.65 18.25
C VAL A 92 -9.49 -19.78 18.04
N LEU A 93 -10.11 -20.24 19.12
CA LEU A 93 -11.35 -20.99 19.08
C LEU A 93 -12.49 -20.00 19.29
N VAL A 94 -13.52 -20.09 18.46
CA VAL A 94 -14.67 -19.18 18.40
C VAL A 94 -15.92 -19.98 18.07
N GLU A 95 -17.09 -19.41 18.31
CA GLU A 95 -18.35 -20.03 17.91
C GLU A 95 -18.50 -19.98 16.38
N GLU A 96 -19.07 -21.03 15.80
CA GLU A 96 -19.32 -21.09 14.35
C GLU A 96 -20.20 -19.92 13.87
N ALA A 97 -21.24 -19.59 14.64
CA ALA A 97 -22.11 -18.45 14.34
C ALA A 97 -21.36 -17.11 14.43
N GLY A 98 -20.43 -16.96 15.39
CA GLY A 98 -19.58 -15.76 15.51
C GLY A 98 -18.59 -15.64 14.35
N LEU A 99 -18.01 -16.75 13.90
CA LEU A 99 -17.17 -16.79 12.71
C LEU A 99 -17.95 -16.39 11.45
N ALA A 100 -19.12 -16.98 11.22
CA ALA A 100 -19.95 -16.70 10.05
C ALA A 100 -20.34 -15.20 9.95
N ARG A 101 -20.79 -14.59 11.07
CA ARG A 101 -21.06 -13.14 11.12
C ARG A 101 -19.82 -12.31 10.81
N ALA A 102 -18.67 -12.70 11.35
CA ALA A 102 -17.42 -11.99 11.10
C ALA A 102 -16.99 -12.06 9.63
N GLU A 103 -17.14 -13.21 8.98
CA GLU A 103 -16.86 -13.40 7.55
C GLU A 103 -17.75 -12.52 6.68
N GLU A 104 -19.06 -12.51 6.93
CA GLU A 104 -20.02 -11.66 6.20
C GLU A 104 -19.63 -10.18 6.31
N ARG A 105 -19.31 -9.70 7.52
CA ARG A 105 -18.87 -8.32 7.74
C ARG A 105 -17.55 -8.02 7.02
N CYS A 106 -16.60 -8.94 7.03
CA CYS A 106 -15.32 -8.79 6.33
C CYS A 106 -15.51 -8.68 4.81
N LEU A 107 -16.38 -9.51 4.24
CA LEU A 107 -16.74 -9.47 2.82
C LEU A 107 -17.43 -8.15 2.44
N ALA A 108 -18.41 -7.72 3.24
CA ALA A 108 -19.11 -6.46 3.02
C ALA A 108 -18.14 -5.25 3.01
N ASP A 109 -17.21 -5.19 3.96
CA ASP A 109 -16.19 -4.15 4.01
C ASP A 109 -15.21 -4.20 2.84
N ALA A 110 -14.82 -5.40 2.42
CA ALA A 110 -13.93 -5.57 1.27
C ALA A 110 -14.58 -5.06 -0.01
N GLU A 111 -15.85 -5.37 -0.23
CA GLU A 111 -16.61 -4.91 -1.39
C GLU A 111 -16.87 -3.40 -1.33
N ALA A 112 -17.22 -2.86 -0.16
CA ALA A 112 -17.37 -1.41 0.02
C ALA A 112 -16.05 -0.67 -0.30
N ARG A 113 -14.91 -1.17 0.18
CA ARG A 113 -13.58 -0.63 -0.13
C ARG A 113 -13.26 -0.74 -1.62
N ARG A 114 -13.59 -1.85 -2.27
CA ARG A 114 -13.40 -2.05 -3.72
C ARG A 114 -14.22 -1.06 -4.53
N ARG A 115 -15.52 -0.91 -4.25
CA ARG A 115 -16.40 0.06 -4.92
C ARG A 115 -15.92 1.49 -4.76
N ARG A 116 -15.45 1.87 -3.57
CA ARG A 116 -14.85 3.20 -3.34
C ARG A 116 -13.60 3.41 -4.19
N ARG A 117 -12.68 2.43 -4.24
CA ARG A 117 -11.48 2.51 -5.09
C ARG A 117 -11.81 2.70 -6.56
N VAL A 118 -12.79 1.96 -7.09
CA VAL A 118 -13.22 2.08 -8.49
C VAL A 118 -13.82 3.47 -8.78
N ARG A 119 -14.76 3.93 -7.95
CA ARG A 119 -15.36 5.27 -8.11
C ARG A 119 -14.32 6.38 -8.02
N ASP A 120 -13.42 6.28 -7.07
CA ASP A 120 -12.35 7.25 -6.93
C ASP A 120 -11.38 7.20 -8.11
N ALA A 121 -11.01 6.02 -8.61
CA ALA A 121 -10.16 5.89 -9.80
C ALA A 121 -10.80 6.58 -11.01
N ARG A 122 -12.10 6.38 -11.22
CA ARG A 122 -12.85 7.07 -12.30
C ARG A 122 -12.86 8.59 -12.10
N ARG A 123 -13.15 9.07 -10.88
CA ARG A 123 -13.14 10.51 -10.58
C ARG A 123 -11.76 11.11 -10.84
N ARG A 124 -10.70 10.43 -10.40
CA ARG A 124 -9.32 10.88 -10.60
C ARG A 124 -8.92 10.91 -12.08
N ALA A 125 -9.34 9.94 -12.89
CA ALA A 125 -9.07 9.96 -14.32
C ALA A 125 -9.67 11.20 -15.01
N VAL A 126 -10.90 11.58 -14.63
CA VAL A 126 -11.54 12.79 -15.15
C VAL A 126 -10.80 14.06 -14.68
N GLU A 127 -10.38 14.12 -13.42
CA GLU A 127 -9.57 15.23 -12.90
C GLU A 127 -8.23 15.36 -13.64
N ASP A 128 -7.56 14.24 -13.90
CA ASP A 128 -6.24 14.22 -14.54
C ASP A 128 -6.32 14.72 -16.00
N VAL A 129 -7.40 14.38 -16.74
CA VAL A 129 -7.67 14.94 -18.09
C VAL A 129 -7.86 16.45 -18.04
N ARG A 130 -8.73 16.94 -17.16
CA ARG A 130 -8.99 18.39 -17.00
C ARG A 130 -7.72 19.15 -16.61
N PHE A 131 -6.92 18.56 -15.73
CA PHE A 131 -5.63 19.12 -15.35
C PHE A 131 -4.67 19.19 -16.54
N ALA A 132 -4.56 18.13 -17.34
CA ALA A 132 -3.70 18.13 -18.52
C ALA A 132 -4.13 19.19 -19.55
N GLU A 133 -5.43 19.36 -19.78
CA GLU A 133 -5.94 20.41 -20.69
C GLU A 133 -5.57 21.82 -20.20
N ALA A 134 -5.82 22.11 -18.92
CA ALA A 134 -5.49 23.40 -18.32
C ALA A 134 -3.99 23.66 -18.29
N PHE A 135 -3.18 22.64 -17.97
CA PHE A 135 -1.73 22.74 -17.97
C PHE A 135 -1.17 22.99 -19.37
N ALA A 136 -1.72 22.32 -20.40
CA ALA A 136 -1.32 22.55 -21.79
C ALA A 136 -1.68 23.97 -22.26
N ALA A 137 -2.83 24.49 -21.84
CA ALA A 137 -3.21 25.88 -22.13
C ALA A 137 -2.23 26.87 -21.50
N GLU A 138 -1.82 26.63 -20.26
CA GLU A 138 -0.85 27.50 -19.57
C GLU A 138 0.55 27.43 -20.19
N ILE A 139 0.99 26.26 -20.67
CA ILE A 139 2.23 26.16 -21.46
C ILE A 139 2.14 27.04 -22.72
N ARG A 140 1.05 26.93 -23.49
CA ARG A 140 0.87 27.73 -24.72
C ARG A 140 0.84 29.23 -24.44
N ARG A 141 0.28 29.63 -23.28
CA ARG A 141 0.28 31.03 -22.84
C ARG A 141 1.69 31.54 -22.53
N LEU A 142 2.52 30.74 -21.87
CA LEU A 142 3.88 31.12 -21.45
C LEU A 142 4.94 30.92 -22.55
N PHE A 143 4.66 30.03 -23.51
CA PHE A 143 5.55 29.61 -24.57
C PHE A 143 4.79 29.52 -25.90
N PRO A 144 4.42 30.65 -26.51
CA PRO A 144 3.57 30.69 -27.72
C PRO A 144 4.20 30.01 -28.94
N GLY A 145 5.53 29.89 -29.01
CA GLY A 145 6.24 29.16 -30.07
C GLY A 145 6.38 27.66 -29.81
N CYS A 146 5.86 27.13 -28.69
CA CYS A 146 5.88 25.70 -28.40
C CYS A 146 4.85 24.96 -29.26
N PRO A 147 5.22 23.88 -29.97
CA PRO A 147 4.26 23.10 -30.75
C PRO A 147 3.11 22.54 -29.89
N ASP A 148 1.89 22.54 -30.43
CA ASP A 148 0.69 22.10 -29.71
C ASP A 148 0.80 20.66 -29.18
N GLU A 149 1.31 19.75 -30.00
CA GLU A 149 1.54 18.37 -29.62
C GLU A 149 2.56 18.27 -28.47
N ARG A 150 3.60 19.11 -28.51
CA ARG A 150 4.62 19.19 -27.47
C ARG A 150 4.04 19.67 -26.14
N ALA A 151 3.23 20.73 -26.16
CA ALA A 151 2.53 21.23 -24.98
C ALA A 151 1.58 20.16 -24.38
N ARG A 152 0.83 19.45 -25.22
CA ARG A 152 -0.04 18.32 -24.80
C ARG A 152 0.76 17.18 -24.20
N ALA A 153 1.89 16.80 -24.79
CA ALA A 153 2.75 15.74 -24.28
C ALA A 153 3.34 16.09 -22.90
N ILE A 154 3.81 17.32 -22.71
CA ILE A 154 4.31 17.81 -21.42
C ILE A 154 3.22 17.79 -20.37
N ALA A 155 2.02 18.29 -20.71
CA ALA A 155 0.89 18.34 -19.80
C ALA A 155 0.38 16.95 -19.40
N SER A 156 0.25 16.04 -20.37
CA SER A 156 -0.07 14.63 -20.12
C SER A 156 0.96 14.01 -19.18
N HIS A 157 2.26 14.19 -19.45
CA HIS A 157 3.32 13.68 -18.58
C HIS A 157 3.27 14.29 -17.16
N ALA A 158 2.92 15.58 -17.02
CA ALA A 158 2.75 16.24 -15.73
C ALA A 158 1.49 15.79 -14.98
N SER A 159 0.46 15.33 -15.71
CA SER A 159 -0.82 14.86 -15.16
C SER A 159 -0.80 13.43 -14.61
N VAL A 160 0.11 12.57 -15.10
CA VAL A 160 0.21 11.18 -14.64
C VAL A 160 0.59 11.12 -13.15
N ARG A 161 -0.38 10.76 -12.32
CA ARG A 161 -0.21 10.58 -10.87
C ARG A 161 0.66 9.36 -10.56
N GLY A 162 1.85 9.57 -10.01
CA GLY A 162 2.70 8.49 -9.47
C GLY A 162 4.21 8.72 -9.56
N SER A 163 4.66 9.70 -10.33
CA SER A 163 6.10 9.98 -10.54
C SER A 163 6.72 10.98 -9.55
N GLY A 164 5.94 11.54 -8.61
CA GLY A 164 6.39 12.58 -7.68
C GLY A 164 6.52 13.99 -8.28
N ARG A 165 5.95 14.26 -9.46
CA ARG A 165 6.13 15.54 -10.18
C ARG A 165 4.87 16.40 -10.19
N VAL A 166 5.10 17.72 -10.10
CA VAL A 166 4.25 18.92 -10.29
C VAL A 166 2.75 18.80 -9.99
N GLY A 167 1.96 17.94 -10.65
CA GLY A 167 0.50 17.89 -10.52
C GLY A 167 -0.09 17.61 -9.11
N ARG A 168 0.74 17.24 -8.12
CA ARG A 168 0.32 17.13 -6.69
C ARG A 168 0.85 18.22 -5.77
N SER A 169 1.82 19.05 -6.19
CA SER A 169 2.27 20.16 -5.36
C SER A 169 1.19 21.25 -5.36
N ALA A 170 1.14 22.07 -4.30
CA ALA A 170 0.22 23.21 -4.26
C ALA A 170 0.44 24.14 -5.48
N ALA A 171 1.71 24.41 -5.80
CA ALA A 171 2.12 25.20 -6.95
C ALA A 171 1.67 24.58 -8.29
N GLY A 172 1.84 23.27 -8.48
CA GLY A 172 1.41 22.62 -9.71
C GLY A 172 -0.10 22.50 -9.84
N ARG A 173 -0.84 22.30 -8.74
CA ARG A 173 -2.32 22.35 -8.74
C ARG A 173 -2.85 23.76 -9.03
N ALA A 174 -2.14 24.78 -8.56
CA ALA A 174 -2.44 26.18 -8.86
C ALA A 174 -1.96 26.61 -10.26
N LEU A 175 -1.34 25.71 -11.03
CA LEU A 175 -0.74 26.01 -12.33
C LEU A 175 0.19 27.22 -12.27
N SER A 176 0.96 27.36 -11.17
CA SER A 176 1.83 28.51 -11.02
C SER A 176 2.88 28.53 -12.13
N GLU A 177 3.21 29.73 -12.60
CA GLU A 177 4.17 29.91 -13.70
C GLU A 177 5.48 29.14 -13.45
N GLY A 178 6.05 29.25 -12.25
CA GLY A 178 7.28 28.52 -11.89
C GLY A 178 7.15 27.00 -11.97
N ALA A 179 5.98 26.44 -11.65
CA ALA A 179 5.71 25.01 -11.75
C ALA A 179 5.56 24.56 -13.21
N VAL A 180 4.89 25.36 -14.05
CA VAL A 180 4.73 25.11 -15.48
C VAL A 180 6.07 25.21 -16.19
N VAL A 181 6.83 26.28 -15.97
CA VAL A 181 8.19 26.46 -16.52
C VAL A 181 9.10 25.30 -16.11
N SER A 182 9.07 24.88 -14.84
CA SER A 182 9.87 23.74 -14.37
C SER A 182 9.54 22.44 -15.11
N ALA A 183 8.27 22.19 -15.41
CA ALA A 183 7.84 21.00 -16.17
C ALA A 183 8.32 21.06 -17.63
N VAL A 184 8.21 22.24 -18.27
CA VAL A 184 8.71 22.46 -19.63
C VAL A 184 10.22 22.28 -19.68
N VAL A 185 10.98 22.90 -18.78
CA VAL A 185 12.45 22.75 -18.66
C VAL A 185 12.83 21.28 -18.48
N ALA A 186 12.10 20.54 -17.63
CA ALA A 186 12.34 19.12 -17.44
C ALA A 186 12.10 18.33 -18.73
N SER A 187 11.03 18.61 -19.46
CA SER A 187 10.75 17.96 -20.75
C SER A 187 11.83 18.25 -21.79
N VAL A 188 12.24 19.52 -21.91
CA VAL A 188 13.30 19.94 -22.85
C VAL A 188 14.61 19.24 -22.52
N ARG A 189 14.98 19.20 -21.25
CA ARG A 189 16.16 18.46 -20.78
C ARG A 189 16.16 17.00 -21.23
N HIS A 190 15.05 16.28 -21.07
CA HIS A 190 15.03 14.84 -21.34
C HIS A 190 14.87 14.50 -22.82
N VAL A 191 14.16 15.31 -23.60
CA VAL A 191 13.82 14.97 -24.99
C VAL A 191 14.71 15.71 -25.98
N ASP A 192 15.04 16.96 -25.69
CA ASP A 192 15.72 17.84 -26.64
C ASP A 192 17.23 17.90 -26.40
N THR A 193 17.79 17.13 -25.46
CA THR A 193 19.22 17.12 -25.13
C THR A 193 19.75 15.71 -24.82
N PRO A 194 21.06 15.46 -24.89
CA PRO A 194 21.64 14.14 -24.57
C PRO A 194 21.68 13.84 -23.06
N TYR A 195 20.82 14.49 -22.25
CA TYR A 195 20.84 14.37 -20.79
C TYR A 195 20.78 12.92 -20.31
N ASP A 196 19.85 12.13 -20.87
CA ASP A 196 19.68 10.73 -20.44
C ASP A 196 20.90 9.88 -20.81
N THR A 197 21.49 10.10 -21.98
CA THR A 197 22.75 9.47 -22.39
C THR A 197 23.89 9.83 -21.45
N LEU A 198 24.01 11.09 -21.03
CA LEU A 198 25.03 11.53 -20.06
C LEU A 198 24.84 10.86 -18.69
N LEU A 199 23.60 10.69 -18.23
CA LEU A 199 23.33 9.98 -16.98
C LEU A 199 23.69 8.49 -17.10
N MET A 200 23.36 7.86 -18.22
CA MET A 200 23.66 6.45 -18.46
C MET A 200 25.15 6.18 -18.63
N SER A 201 25.94 7.16 -19.08
CA SER A 201 27.41 7.09 -19.12
C SER A 201 28.09 7.44 -17.79
N GLY A 202 27.33 7.63 -16.71
CA GLY A 202 27.84 7.85 -15.36
C GLY A 202 28.14 9.31 -15.02
N VAL A 203 27.80 10.27 -15.88
CA VAL A 203 28.00 11.70 -15.58
C VAL A 203 27.06 12.13 -14.45
N ALA A 204 27.61 12.79 -13.43
CA ALA A 204 26.83 13.28 -12.30
C ALA A 204 25.75 14.29 -12.76
N ARG A 205 24.56 14.23 -12.14
CA ARG A 205 23.38 15.04 -12.54
C ARG A 205 23.65 16.53 -12.64
N HIS A 206 24.45 17.07 -11.73
CA HIS A 206 24.76 18.50 -11.70
C HIS A 206 25.65 18.90 -12.90
N GLU A 207 26.62 18.06 -13.25
CA GLU A 207 27.50 18.25 -14.40
C GLU A 207 26.76 18.05 -15.72
N ALA A 208 25.93 17.00 -15.82
CA ALA A 208 25.08 16.78 -16.98
C ALA A 208 24.12 17.96 -17.22
N ARG A 209 23.57 18.57 -16.15
CA ARG A 209 22.74 19.79 -16.24
C ARG A 209 23.53 21.02 -16.71
N ARG A 210 24.77 21.20 -16.25
CA ARG A 210 25.64 22.28 -16.73
C ARG A 210 25.92 22.15 -18.22
N ARG A 211 26.27 20.96 -18.70
CA ARG A 211 26.63 20.74 -20.11
C ARG A 211 25.49 21.04 -21.08
N ILE A 212 24.25 20.76 -20.69
CA ILE A 212 23.08 20.95 -21.56
C ILE A 212 22.41 22.32 -21.40
N SER A 213 22.83 23.15 -20.44
CA SER A 213 22.07 24.35 -20.05
C SER A 213 21.86 25.30 -21.21
N GLY A 214 22.91 25.58 -21.99
CA GLY A 214 22.82 26.46 -23.17
C GLY A 214 21.83 25.95 -24.22
N ARG A 215 21.77 24.64 -24.46
CA ARG A 215 20.81 24.04 -25.39
C ARG A 215 19.37 24.12 -24.85
N VAL A 216 19.17 23.85 -23.57
CA VAL A 216 17.86 24.01 -22.93
C VAL A 216 17.38 25.45 -23.03
N GLU A 217 18.24 26.43 -22.72
CA GLU A 217 17.92 27.85 -22.80
C GLU A 217 17.60 28.30 -24.23
N ALA A 218 18.33 27.82 -25.24
CA ALA A 218 18.07 28.13 -26.64
C ALA A 218 16.66 27.68 -27.07
N VAL A 219 16.27 26.44 -26.75
CA VAL A 219 14.92 25.92 -27.04
C VAL A 219 13.85 26.74 -26.32
N LEU A 220 14.04 27.04 -25.03
CA LEU A 220 13.08 27.81 -24.25
C LEU A 220 12.93 29.26 -24.77
N ARG A 221 14.02 29.90 -25.20
CA ARG A 221 13.99 31.23 -25.83
C ARG A 221 13.18 31.20 -27.13
N GLY A 222 13.46 30.24 -28.01
CA GLY A 222 12.72 30.10 -29.27
C GLY A 222 11.22 29.88 -29.07
N TRP A 223 10.81 29.19 -28.01
CA TRP A 223 9.39 29.03 -27.70
C TRP A 223 8.75 30.23 -26.99
N ARG A 224 9.53 31.09 -26.32
CA ARG A 224 9.01 32.30 -25.66
C ARG A 224 8.78 33.43 -26.66
N ASP A 225 9.70 33.59 -27.61
CA ASP A 225 9.64 34.63 -28.63
C ASP A 225 9.90 34.05 -30.03
N PRO A 226 8.87 33.50 -30.68
CA PRO A 226 9.00 32.97 -32.04
C PRO A 226 9.37 34.06 -33.07
N GLY A 227 9.18 35.35 -32.74
CA GLY A 227 9.51 36.49 -33.60
C GLY A 227 10.97 36.95 -33.53
N ALA A 228 11.75 36.47 -32.55
CA ALA A 228 13.19 36.75 -32.46
C ALA A 228 14.03 35.84 -33.36
N VAL A 229 13.66 34.55 -33.46
CA VAL A 229 14.39 33.55 -34.26
C VAL A 229 14.35 33.86 -35.76
N MET A 230 13.19 34.33 -36.25
CA MET A 230 13.02 34.73 -37.67
C MET A 230 13.79 36.00 -38.05
N ARG A 231 14.26 36.81 -37.09
CA ARG A 231 15.06 38.02 -37.36
C ARG A 231 16.56 37.76 -37.33
N GLU A 232 16.98 36.71 -36.62
CA GLU A 232 18.39 36.27 -36.53
C GLU A 232 18.82 35.48 -37.79
N GLU A 233 17.89 34.79 -38.46
CA GLU A 233 18.16 34.06 -39.71
C GLU A 233 18.09 34.94 -40.98
N ALA A 234 17.55 36.17 -40.86
CA ALA A 234 17.41 37.12 -41.97
C ALA A 234 18.48 38.23 -41.96
N GLY A 235 19.47 38.14 -41.05
CA GLY A 235 20.53 39.14 -40.84
C GLY A 235 21.91 38.65 -41.25
#